data_AF-A0A9X4BDN1-F1
#
_entry.id   AF-A0A9X4BDN1-F1
#
_cell.length_a   1.000
_cell.length_b   1.000
_cell.length_c   1.000
_cell.angle_alpha   90.00
_cell.angle_beta   90.00
_cell.angle_gamma   90.00
#
_symmetry.space_group_name_H-M   'P 1'
#
loop_
_entity.id
_entity.type
_entity.pdbx_description
1 polymer ?
#
loop_
_entity_poly.entity_id
_entity_poly.type
_entity_poly.pdbx_seq_one_letter_code
_entity_poly.pdbx_strand_id
1 'polypeptide(L)'
;MTAEIAVYNRSGIALAADSAVTTTNGFSEKIYNNADKLFELSKHHPVALMIYNNAGICGAPWELMIKAYRKSLNDKSFSFISDYAADFFSFVQKNQNIITGDMQAKYFFSLFSDAILPKLLKEVQDEDVAGYIKVNNAAPSFDEYHNFIELRCRRKFAEINSSPFFDQFTQEDFDLAFSELSQITYQLCALRIQPNIENPENPYPESLKESLAFLLASYMCKENDLQTYSGIVFAGYGDEEFYPAIESHHIYGVYNGKIMKPSSKDKDNSGSSIGIFPFAQEDEVHTFMQGCSQGILKCVEDSVFGSFQKLKMEVTGLLSAQHPDISRYDIEAAFDATIATTQGDTLEALQNHMTLNHVQKVLSVLGSLAKVDLGYMAESLVNLTAFKRKVSNDSDSVGGPIDVAVLSKGDGFVWMKRKHYFDKELNYQFFKRK
;
A
#
# COMPACT_ATOMS: atom_id res chain seq x y z
N MET A 1 -2.38 -8.08 6.53
CA MET A 1 -3.43 -7.17 6.03
C MET A 1 -4.09 -6.51 7.23
N THR A 2 -4.68 -5.33 7.07
CA THR A 2 -5.27 -4.54 8.15
C THR A 2 -6.53 -3.83 7.63
N ALA A 3 -7.39 -3.30 8.49
CA ALA A 3 -8.54 -2.49 8.08
C ALA A 3 -8.59 -1.20 8.90
N GLU A 4 -8.20 -0.11 8.26
CA GLU A 4 -8.21 1.26 8.80
C GLU A 4 -9.09 2.13 7.92
N ILE A 5 -10.01 2.86 8.55
CA ILE A 5 -11.01 3.68 7.84
C ILE A 5 -11.11 5.04 8.52
N ALA A 6 -11.15 6.08 7.71
CA ALA A 6 -11.60 7.41 8.10
C ALA A 6 -12.97 7.72 7.49
N VAL A 7 -13.90 8.21 8.30
CA VAL A 7 -15.24 8.65 7.89
C VAL A 7 -15.39 10.09 8.35
N TYR A 8 -15.61 11.04 7.45
CA TYR A 8 -15.59 12.46 7.80
C TYR A 8 -16.68 13.25 7.09
N ASN A 9 -17.17 14.28 7.78
CA ASN A 9 -18.06 15.28 7.24
C ASN A 9 -17.69 16.66 7.82
N ARG A 10 -18.53 17.67 7.58
CA ARG A 10 -18.29 19.04 8.08
C ARG A 10 -18.34 19.16 9.61
N SER A 11 -18.90 18.19 10.32
CA SER A 11 -19.06 18.21 11.78
C SER A 11 -17.93 17.51 12.53
N GLY A 12 -17.17 16.63 11.87
CA GLY A 12 -16.17 15.80 12.53
C GLY A 12 -15.55 14.75 11.63
N ILE A 13 -14.58 14.03 12.19
CA ILE A 13 -13.96 12.85 11.59
C ILE A 13 -13.96 11.70 12.60
N ALA A 14 -14.37 10.53 12.15
CA ALA A 14 -14.27 9.29 12.87
C ALA A 14 -13.20 8.41 12.24
N LEU A 15 -12.41 7.75 13.09
CA LEU A 15 -11.34 6.85 12.71
C LEU A 15 -11.61 5.50 13.37
N ALA A 16 -11.50 4.42 12.59
CA ALA A 16 -11.61 3.07 13.10
C ALA A 16 -10.47 2.20 12.57
N ALA A 17 -9.92 1.37 13.45
CA ALA A 17 -8.85 0.44 13.09
C ALA A 17 -9.04 -0.91 13.79
N ASP A 18 -8.80 -1.99 13.04
CA ASP A 18 -8.76 -3.34 13.60
C ASP A 18 -7.45 -3.61 14.37
N SER A 19 -7.37 -4.75 15.05
CA SER A 19 -6.22 -5.08 15.91
C SER A 19 -5.42 -6.29 15.44
N ALA A 20 -5.75 -6.86 14.29
CA ALA A 20 -5.06 -8.04 13.75
C ALA A 20 -3.69 -7.65 13.17
N VAL A 21 -2.66 -8.38 13.55
CA VAL A 21 -1.32 -8.31 12.94
C VAL A 21 -0.87 -9.73 12.64
N THR A 22 -0.47 -9.93 11.40
CA THR A 22 0.14 -11.16 10.93
C THR A 22 1.65 -11.09 11.11
N THR A 23 2.23 -12.05 11.82
CA THR A 23 3.67 -12.27 11.86
C THR A 23 4.01 -13.56 11.13
N THR A 24 5.01 -13.50 10.26
CA THR A 24 5.51 -14.67 9.52
C THR A 24 6.88 -15.04 10.08
N ASN A 25 6.97 -16.20 10.73
CA ASN A 25 8.25 -16.76 11.20
C ASN A 25 8.60 -17.98 10.35
N GLY A 26 9.43 -17.77 9.32
CA GLY A 26 9.96 -18.81 8.43
C GLY A 26 8.88 -19.57 7.67
N PHE A 27 8.33 -20.60 8.30
CA PHE A 27 7.33 -21.52 7.73
C PHE A 27 5.92 -21.37 8.32
N SER A 28 5.73 -20.53 9.34
CA SER A 28 4.43 -20.36 10.01
C SER A 28 3.98 -18.91 10.01
N GLU A 29 2.74 -18.70 9.58
CA GLU A 29 2.01 -17.45 9.70
C GLU A 29 1.18 -17.50 10.99
N LYS A 30 1.27 -16.46 11.82
CA LYS A 30 0.48 -16.34 13.04
C LYS A 30 -0.14 -14.97 13.17
N ILE A 31 -1.42 -14.94 13.49
CA ILE A 31 -2.19 -13.71 13.66
C ILE A 31 -2.35 -13.40 15.15
N TYR A 32 -2.12 -12.15 15.52
CA TYR A 32 -2.31 -11.60 16.87
C TYR A 32 -3.32 -10.45 16.81
N ASN A 33 -4.26 -10.40 17.75
CA ASN A 33 -5.39 -9.44 17.73
C ASN A 33 -5.24 -8.27 18.71
N ASN A 34 -4.00 -7.86 19.02
CA ASN A 34 -3.71 -6.90 20.09
C ASN A 34 -2.86 -5.70 19.61
N ALA A 35 -2.73 -5.48 18.31
CA ALA A 35 -1.91 -4.40 17.80
C ALA A 35 -2.63 -3.04 17.94
N ASP A 36 -1.92 -2.03 18.42
CA ASP A 36 -2.40 -0.65 18.40
C ASP A 36 -2.10 -0.05 17.03
N LYS A 37 -3.15 0.41 16.34
CA LYS A 37 -3.06 0.99 15.00
C LYS A 37 -3.61 2.40 14.90
N LEU A 38 -4.33 2.85 15.92
CA LEU A 38 -4.88 4.19 16.04
C LEU A 38 -4.31 4.85 17.29
N PHE A 39 -3.80 6.06 17.15
CA PHE A 39 -3.11 6.79 18.19
C PHE A 39 -3.64 8.23 18.28
N GLU A 40 -3.82 8.72 19.50
CA GLU A 40 -3.97 10.13 19.79
C GLU A 40 -2.60 10.80 19.62
N LEU A 41 -2.33 11.57 18.56
CA LEU A 41 -0.98 12.10 18.33
C LEU A 41 -0.60 13.18 19.36
N SER A 42 -1.56 14.04 19.70
CA SER A 42 -1.40 15.10 20.72
C SER A 42 -2.43 14.93 21.84
N LYS A 43 -2.01 15.17 23.09
CA LYS A 43 -2.92 15.25 24.25
C LYS A 43 -3.67 16.57 24.37
N HIS A 44 -3.24 17.58 23.60
CA HIS A 44 -3.73 18.96 23.70
C HIS A 44 -4.50 19.40 22.46
N HIS A 45 -4.20 18.79 21.31
CA HIS A 45 -4.72 19.18 20.00
C HIS A 45 -5.46 18.01 19.35
N PRO A 46 -6.54 18.27 18.58
CA PRO A 46 -7.35 17.25 17.94
C PRO A 46 -6.61 16.62 16.73
N VAL A 47 -5.56 15.86 17.01
CA VAL A 47 -4.75 15.19 15.98
C VAL A 47 -4.59 13.72 16.33
N ALA A 48 -4.95 12.87 15.38
CA ALA A 48 -4.78 11.43 15.42
C ALA A 48 -3.74 10.96 14.40
N LEU A 49 -3.20 9.79 14.65
CA LEU A 49 -2.33 9.07 13.72
C LEU A 49 -2.77 7.61 13.62
N MET A 50 -2.92 7.09 12.40
CA MET A 50 -3.09 5.64 12.17
C MET A 50 -1.89 5.04 11.45
N ILE A 51 -1.62 3.77 11.72
CA ILE A 51 -0.61 2.99 11.00
C ILE A 51 -1.26 1.76 10.35
N TYR A 52 -0.83 1.41 9.15
CA TYR A 52 -1.29 0.23 8.44
C TYR A 52 -0.18 -0.45 7.64
N ASN A 53 -0.45 -1.66 7.17
CA ASN A 53 0.52 -2.55 6.50
C ASN A 53 1.67 -3.00 7.45
N ASN A 54 2.82 -2.32 7.45
CA ASN A 54 3.94 -2.64 8.33
C ASN A 54 3.89 -1.84 9.64
N ALA A 55 4.01 -2.52 10.78
CA ALA A 55 3.96 -1.91 12.11
C ALA A 55 5.31 -1.35 12.61
N GLY A 56 6.39 -1.52 11.83
CA GLY A 56 7.72 -1.02 12.18
C GLY A 56 8.42 -0.26 11.06
N ILE A 57 9.40 0.56 11.46
CA ILE A 57 10.30 1.30 10.58
C ILE A 57 11.74 0.90 10.90
N CYS A 58 12.43 0.30 9.92
CA CYS A 58 13.80 -0.20 10.08
C CYS A 58 13.99 -1.05 11.35
N GLY A 59 13.02 -1.93 11.65
CA GLY A 59 13.01 -2.79 12.85
C GLY A 59 12.52 -2.14 14.15
N ALA A 60 12.31 -0.82 14.19
CA ALA A 60 11.75 -0.13 15.35
C ALA A 60 10.21 -0.09 15.28
N PRO A 61 9.46 -0.35 16.36
CA PRO A 61 7.99 -0.24 16.34
C PRO A 61 7.53 1.22 16.16
N TRP A 62 6.56 1.44 15.27
CA TRP A 62 5.97 2.78 15.10
C TRP A 62 5.36 3.32 16.39
N GLU A 63 4.72 2.46 17.18
CA GLU A 63 4.14 2.84 18.48
C GLU A 63 5.16 3.55 19.40
N LEU A 64 6.41 3.05 19.45
CA LEU A 64 7.46 3.65 20.24
C LEU A 64 7.81 5.05 19.73
N MET A 65 7.96 5.18 18.41
CA MET A 65 8.26 6.44 17.75
C MET A 65 7.15 7.48 17.96
N ILE A 66 5.89 7.08 17.79
CA ILE A 66 4.71 7.94 17.98
C ILE A 66 4.60 8.42 19.43
N LYS A 67 4.81 7.52 20.41
CA LYS A 67 4.77 7.88 21.83
C LYS A 67 5.93 8.81 22.22
N ALA A 68 7.12 8.59 21.66
CA ALA A 68 8.25 9.47 21.86
C ALA A 68 7.99 10.87 21.26
N TYR A 69 7.44 10.92 20.05
CA TYR A 69 7.05 12.17 19.40
C TYR A 69 5.98 12.93 20.19
N ARG A 70 4.90 12.25 20.63
CA ARG A 70 3.86 12.87 21.47
C ARG A 70 4.45 13.56 22.70
N LYS A 71 5.47 12.94 23.32
CA LYS A 71 6.16 13.52 24.47
C LYS A 71 6.98 14.76 24.09
N SER A 72 7.65 14.76 22.93
CA SER A 72 8.39 15.93 22.46
C SER A 72 7.50 17.05 21.92
N LEU A 73 6.35 16.70 21.34
CA LEU A 73 5.36 17.65 20.84
C LEU A 73 4.77 18.49 21.97
N ASN A 74 4.50 17.85 23.12
CA ASN A 74 3.94 18.51 24.30
C ASN A 74 2.67 19.32 23.95
N ASP A 75 2.69 20.63 24.18
CA ASP A 75 1.62 21.59 23.93
C ASP A 75 1.77 22.34 22.59
N LYS A 76 2.81 22.05 21.81
CA LYS A 76 3.04 22.69 20.50
C LYS A 76 1.87 22.39 19.55
N SER A 77 1.34 23.45 18.93
CA SER A 77 0.33 23.37 17.87
C SER A 77 0.91 23.77 16.51
N PHE A 78 0.16 23.47 15.45
CA PHE A 78 0.46 23.94 14.10
C PHE A 78 -0.81 24.35 13.37
N SER A 79 -0.66 25.18 12.34
CA SER A 79 -1.78 25.70 11.54
C SER A 79 -2.52 24.61 10.77
N PHE A 80 -1.80 23.62 10.22
CA PHE A 80 -2.39 22.57 9.37
C PHE A 80 -1.95 21.16 9.77
N ILE A 81 -2.75 20.14 9.46
CA ILE A 81 -2.36 18.74 9.62
C ILE A 81 -1.05 18.40 8.89
N SER A 82 -0.80 19.02 7.73
CA SER A 82 0.46 18.85 6.98
C SER A 82 1.70 19.29 7.76
N ASP A 83 1.56 20.28 8.64
CA ASP A 83 2.67 20.76 9.47
C ASP A 83 2.97 19.77 10.61
N TYR A 84 1.94 19.13 11.18
CA TYR A 84 2.12 18.04 12.13
C TYR A 84 2.84 16.86 11.49
N ALA A 85 2.49 16.48 10.25
CA ALA A 85 3.16 15.41 9.54
C ALA A 85 4.62 15.76 9.23
N ALA A 86 4.88 16.98 8.74
CA ALA A 86 6.24 17.44 8.47
C ALA A 86 7.12 17.45 9.72
N ASP A 87 6.59 17.94 10.85
CA ASP A 87 7.30 17.96 12.14
C ASP A 87 7.52 16.54 12.68
N PHE A 88 6.53 15.64 12.56
CA PHE A 88 6.67 14.23 12.90
C PHE A 88 7.77 13.55 12.09
N PHE A 89 7.77 13.70 10.76
CA PHE A 89 8.80 13.10 9.92
C PHE A 89 10.18 13.70 10.17
N SER A 90 10.28 15.00 10.46
CA SER A 90 11.55 15.61 10.91
C SER A 90 12.04 15.00 12.23
N PHE A 91 11.13 14.70 13.17
CA PHE A 91 11.48 14.02 14.42
C PHE A 91 11.97 12.58 14.19
N VAL A 92 11.32 11.84 13.29
CA VAL A 92 11.72 10.47 12.91
C VAL A 92 13.13 10.46 12.32
N GLN A 93 13.43 11.36 11.38
CA GLN A 93 14.76 11.51 10.75
C GLN A 93 15.88 11.74 11.78
N LYS A 94 15.61 12.52 12.82
CA LYS A 94 16.59 12.90 13.84
C LYS A 94 16.77 11.86 14.95
N ASN A 95 15.84 10.90 15.10
CA ASN A 95 15.84 9.96 16.23
C ASN A 95 16.67 8.68 16.00
N GLN A 96 17.99 8.84 15.99
CA GLN A 96 18.94 7.71 15.88
C GLN A 96 18.94 6.78 17.10
N ASN A 97 18.40 7.23 18.25
CA ASN A 97 18.28 6.40 19.45
C ASN A 97 17.17 5.34 19.35
N ILE A 98 16.14 5.60 18.53
CA ILE A 98 15.05 4.65 18.28
C ILE A 98 15.36 3.83 17.02
N ILE A 99 15.87 4.48 15.98
CA ILE A 99 16.25 3.85 14.71
C ILE A 99 17.78 3.86 14.60
N THR A 100 18.43 2.86 15.20
CA THR A 100 19.89 2.77 15.20
C THR A 100 20.44 2.33 13.84
N GLY A 101 21.71 2.64 13.57
CA GLY A 101 22.38 2.25 12.32
C GLY A 101 22.44 0.72 12.11
N ASP A 102 22.67 -0.05 13.19
CA ASP A 102 22.66 -1.52 13.13
C ASP A 102 21.27 -2.09 12.77
N MET A 103 20.21 -1.48 13.29
CA MET A 103 18.84 -1.86 12.94
C MET A 103 18.52 -1.56 11.47
N GLN A 104 18.97 -0.40 10.95
CA GLN A 104 18.84 -0.05 9.53
C GLN A 104 19.58 -1.06 8.65
N ALA A 105 20.85 -1.37 8.96
CA ALA A 105 21.65 -2.31 8.19
C ALA A 105 21.01 -3.72 8.16
N LYS A 106 20.56 -4.23 9.32
CA LYS A 106 19.85 -5.52 9.41
C LYS A 106 18.53 -5.52 8.65
N TYR A 107 17.75 -4.44 8.76
CA TYR A 107 16.50 -4.30 8.03
C TYR A 107 16.71 -4.35 6.52
N PHE A 108 17.64 -3.55 5.99
CA PHE A 108 17.91 -3.54 4.55
C PHE A 108 18.48 -4.87 4.06
N PHE A 109 19.40 -5.48 4.82
CA PHE A 109 19.92 -6.80 4.47
C PHE A 109 18.79 -7.84 4.36
N SER A 110 17.88 -7.90 5.35
CA SER A 110 16.71 -8.80 5.31
C SER A 110 15.73 -8.44 4.21
N LEU A 111 15.48 -7.14 3.95
CA LEU A 111 14.63 -6.70 2.83
C LEU A 111 15.18 -7.22 1.49
N PHE A 112 16.49 -7.10 1.27
CA PHE A 112 17.14 -7.58 0.06
C PHE A 112 17.13 -9.11 -0.03
N SER A 113 17.54 -9.79 1.05
CA SER A 113 17.68 -11.24 1.04
C SER A 113 16.34 -11.96 1.04
N ASP A 114 15.30 -11.41 1.68
CA ASP A 114 14.09 -12.16 2.01
C ASP A 114 12.85 -11.69 1.23
N ALA A 115 12.84 -10.45 0.72
CA ALA A 115 11.73 -9.94 -0.08
C ALA A 115 12.11 -9.72 -1.55
N ILE A 116 13.21 -9.00 -1.83
CA ILE A 116 13.56 -8.61 -3.20
C ILE A 116 14.17 -9.78 -3.98
N LEU A 117 15.24 -10.40 -3.47
CA LEU A 117 15.94 -11.48 -4.18
C LEU A 117 15.04 -12.70 -4.43
N PRO A 118 14.25 -13.20 -3.48
CA PRO A 118 13.39 -14.37 -3.73
C PRO A 118 12.35 -14.11 -4.82
N LYS A 119 11.76 -12.90 -4.87
CA LYS A 119 10.81 -12.53 -5.93
C LYS A 119 11.51 -12.47 -7.29
N LEU A 120 12.67 -11.82 -7.35
CA LEU A 120 13.49 -11.73 -8.56
C LEU A 120 13.88 -13.13 -9.08
N LEU A 121 14.40 -13.99 -8.21
CA LEU A 121 14.84 -15.34 -8.56
C LEU A 121 13.68 -16.24 -8.98
N LYS A 122 12.50 -16.05 -8.39
CA LYS A 122 11.28 -16.73 -8.84
C LYS A 122 10.90 -16.33 -10.26
N GLU A 123 10.93 -15.04 -10.59
CA GLU A 123 10.70 -14.57 -11.97
C GLU A 123 11.73 -15.15 -12.95
N VAL A 124 13.01 -15.20 -12.56
CA VAL A 124 14.08 -15.83 -13.34
C VAL A 124 13.79 -17.31 -13.58
N GLN A 125 13.37 -18.03 -12.55
CA GLN A 125 13.06 -19.46 -12.63
C GLN A 125 11.83 -19.74 -13.50
N ASP A 126 10.75 -18.97 -13.32
CA ASP A 126 9.45 -19.20 -13.93
C ASP A 126 9.43 -18.77 -15.41
N GLU A 127 10.25 -17.80 -15.80
CA GLU A 127 10.26 -17.25 -17.18
C GLU A 127 11.55 -17.56 -17.94
N ASP A 128 12.72 -17.15 -17.43
CA ASP A 128 13.98 -17.21 -18.19
C ASP A 128 14.50 -18.66 -18.28
N VAL A 129 14.60 -19.33 -17.12
CA VAL A 129 15.07 -20.73 -17.05
C VAL A 129 14.08 -21.66 -17.73
N ALA A 130 12.78 -21.51 -17.45
CA ALA A 130 11.73 -22.29 -18.10
C ALA A 130 11.71 -22.08 -19.63
N GLY A 131 11.86 -20.83 -20.09
CA GLY A 131 11.96 -20.48 -21.49
C GLY A 131 13.18 -21.11 -22.17
N TYR A 132 14.34 -21.07 -21.51
CA TYR A 132 15.57 -21.67 -22.01
C TYR A 132 15.45 -23.19 -22.16
N ILE A 133 14.94 -23.89 -21.14
CA ILE A 133 14.76 -25.35 -21.16
C ILE A 133 13.82 -25.76 -22.31
N LYS A 134 12.75 -24.99 -22.54
CA LYS A 134 11.79 -25.27 -23.62
C LYS A 134 12.41 -25.20 -25.01
N VAL A 135 13.40 -24.32 -25.22
CA VAL A 135 14.07 -24.13 -26.52
C VAL A 135 15.25 -25.08 -26.70
N ASN A 136 16.07 -25.26 -25.66
CA ASN A 136 17.35 -25.98 -25.75
C ASN A 136 17.28 -27.43 -25.26
N ASN A 137 16.17 -27.84 -24.62
CA ASN A 137 15.96 -29.17 -24.06
C ASN A 137 17.07 -29.60 -23.06
N ALA A 138 17.66 -28.64 -22.36
CA ALA A 138 18.71 -28.82 -21.37
C ALA A 138 18.62 -27.72 -20.30
N ALA A 139 19.14 -28.00 -19.11
CA ALA A 139 19.30 -26.99 -18.07
C ALA A 139 20.37 -25.96 -18.47
N PRO A 140 20.22 -24.67 -18.10
CA PRO A 140 21.24 -23.67 -18.37
C PRO A 140 22.53 -23.99 -17.59
N SER A 141 23.67 -23.61 -18.16
CA SER A 141 24.95 -23.57 -17.46
C SER A 141 24.95 -22.53 -16.32
N PHE A 142 25.95 -22.56 -15.44
CA PHE A 142 26.08 -21.57 -14.37
C PHE A 142 26.17 -20.14 -14.90
N ASP A 143 26.94 -19.93 -15.97
CA ASP A 143 27.11 -18.61 -16.58
C ASP A 143 25.82 -18.11 -17.24
N GLU A 144 25.06 -19.00 -17.90
CA GLU A 144 23.75 -18.64 -18.46
C GLU A 144 22.73 -18.30 -17.38
N TYR A 145 22.70 -19.07 -16.28
CA TYR A 145 21.84 -18.79 -15.14
C TYR A 145 22.17 -17.44 -14.50
N HIS A 146 23.46 -17.15 -14.25
CA HIS A 146 23.88 -15.86 -13.72
C HIS A 146 23.57 -14.70 -14.68
N ASN A 147 23.70 -14.92 -15.99
CA ASN A 147 23.33 -13.93 -16.99
C ASN A 147 21.81 -13.64 -17.01
N PHE A 148 20.95 -14.65 -16.79
CA PHE A 148 19.51 -14.40 -16.65
C PHE A 148 19.20 -13.49 -15.46
N ILE A 149 19.84 -13.75 -14.31
CA ILE A 149 19.69 -12.90 -13.12
C ILE A 149 20.19 -11.49 -13.42
N GLU A 150 21.36 -11.35 -14.06
CA GLU A 150 21.94 -10.06 -14.43
C GLU A 150 20.99 -9.26 -15.32
N LEU A 151 20.49 -9.86 -16.39
CA LEU A 151 19.53 -9.23 -17.31
C LEU A 151 18.24 -8.82 -16.59
N ARG A 152 17.76 -9.64 -15.67
CA ARG A 152 16.57 -9.32 -14.86
C ARG A 152 16.83 -8.15 -13.92
N CYS A 153 17.99 -8.12 -13.26
CA CYS A 153 18.42 -6.97 -12.45
C CYS A 153 18.45 -5.68 -13.27
N ARG A 154 19.08 -5.72 -14.46
CA ARG A 154 19.17 -4.55 -15.36
C ARG A 154 17.79 -4.07 -15.81
N ARG A 155 16.87 -4.98 -16.14
CA ARG A 155 15.51 -4.61 -16.57
C ARG A 155 14.72 -3.96 -15.43
N LYS A 156 14.72 -4.58 -14.24
CA LYS A 156 14.06 -4.02 -13.05
C LYS A 156 14.66 -2.69 -12.63
N PHE A 157 15.99 -2.56 -12.71
CA PHE A 157 16.68 -1.31 -12.48
C PHE A 157 16.21 -0.23 -13.47
N ALA A 158 16.11 -0.53 -14.77
CA ALA A 158 15.63 0.43 -15.76
C ALA A 158 14.18 0.87 -15.50
N GLU A 159 13.31 -0.05 -15.08
CA GLU A 159 11.93 0.26 -14.66
C GLU A 159 11.92 1.27 -13.49
N ILE A 160 12.62 0.97 -12.40
CA ILE A 160 12.64 1.81 -11.18
C ILE A 160 13.42 3.11 -11.41
N ASN A 161 14.49 3.09 -12.21
CA ASN A 161 15.30 4.27 -12.46
C ASN A 161 14.55 5.34 -13.26
N SER A 162 13.46 4.97 -13.96
CA SER A 162 12.58 5.93 -14.61
C SER A 162 11.68 6.69 -13.62
N SER A 163 11.46 6.14 -12.42
CA SER A 163 10.70 6.79 -11.35
C SER A 163 11.45 7.98 -10.76
N PRO A 164 10.75 8.94 -10.12
CA PRO A 164 11.40 9.98 -9.33
C PRO A 164 12.16 9.39 -8.13
N PHE A 165 13.11 10.17 -7.60
CA PHE A 165 13.69 9.92 -6.29
C PHE A 165 12.61 10.07 -5.21
N PHE A 166 12.80 9.38 -4.07
CA PHE A 166 12.05 9.71 -2.87
C PHE A 166 12.27 11.17 -2.48
N ASP A 167 11.33 11.71 -1.70
CA ASP A 167 11.40 13.08 -1.19
C ASP A 167 12.74 13.32 -0.47
N GLN A 168 13.44 14.41 -0.85
CA GLN A 168 14.77 14.81 -0.35
C GLN A 168 15.96 13.92 -0.79
N PHE A 169 15.74 12.85 -1.56
CA PHE A 169 16.81 12.01 -2.11
C PHE A 169 17.36 12.60 -3.41
N THR A 170 18.66 12.39 -3.63
CA THR A 170 19.38 12.86 -4.82
C THR A 170 20.25 11.76 -5.41
N GLN A 171 20.93 12.09 -6.52
CA GLN A 171 21.94 11.20 -7.10
C GLN A 171 23.09 10.90 -6.13
N GLU A 172 23.45 11.84 -5.24
CA GLU A 172 24.50 11.60 -4.25
C GLU A 172 24.12 10.50 -3.25
N ASP A 173 22.85 10.44 -2.83
CA ASP A 173 22.35 9.37 -1.98
C ASP A 173 22.37 8.01 -2.71
N PHE A 174 22.05 8.03 -4.01
CA PHE A 174 22.11 6.82 -4.84
C PHE A 174 23.53 6.30 -4.98
N ASP A 175 24.49 7.18 -5.26
CA ASP A 175 25.89 6.81 -5.42
C ASP A 175 26.48 6.28 -4.10
N LEU A 176 26.08 6.87 -2.97
CA LEU A 176 26.41 6.36 -1.63
C LEU A 176 25.83 4.96 -1.41
N ALA A 177 24.53 4.77 -1.68
CA ALA A 177 23.87 3.48 -1.53
C ALA A 177 24.52 2.41 -2.42
N PHE A 178 24.83 2.74 -3.67
CA PHE A 178 25.51 1.84 -4.60
C PHE A 178 26.89 1.41 -4.06
N SER A 179 27.68 2.37 -3.54
CA SER A 179 29.00 2.09 -2.96
C SER A 179 28.91 1.15 -1.75
N GLU A 180 27.99 1.42 -0.83
CA GLU A 180 27.76 0.58 0.37
C GLU A 180 27.24 -0.82 0.00
N LEU A 181 26.28 -0.90 -0.92
CA LEU A 181 25.67 -2.16 -1.35
C LEU A 181 26.66 -3.02 -2.12
N SER A 182 27.55 -2.43 -2.92
CA SER A 182 28.60 -3.15 -3.64
C SER A 182 29.46 -3.99 -2.69
N GLN A 183 29.68 -3.55 -1.45
CA GLN A 183 30.45 -4.30 -0.45
C GLN A 183 29.73 -5.54 0.09
N ILE A 184 28.40 -5.60 0.02
CA ILE A 184 27.59 -6.71 0.56
C ILE A 184 26.97 -7.60 -0.51
N THR A 185 27.03 -7.23 -1.79
CA THR A 185 26.47 -8.02 -2.92
C THR A 185 26.97 -9.46 -2.93
N TYR A 186 28.26 -9.69 -2.65
CA TYR A 186 28.81 -11.04 -2.56
C TYR A 186 28.09 -11.88 -1.49
N GLN A 187 27.83 -11.31 -0.32
CA GLN A 187 27.14 -12.01 0.78
C GLN A 187 25.69 -12.32 0.41
N LEU A 188 25.01 -11.39 -0.27
CA LEU A 188 23.65 -11.59 -0.76
C LEU A 188 23.58 -12.69 -1.83
N CYS A 189 24.52 -12.69 -2.78
CA CYS A 189 24.66 -13.75 -3.77
C CYS A 189 24.91 -15.10 -3.08
N ALA A 190 25.89 -15.17 -2.17
CA ALA A 190 26.21 -16.39 -1.44
C ALA A 190 25.04 -16.97 -0.62
N LEU A 191 24.10 -16.12 -0.19
CA LEU A 191 22.94 -16.53 0.58
C LEU A 191 21.79 -17.07 -0.30
N ARG A 192 21.60 -16.55 -1.51
CA ARG A 192 20.39 -16.78 -2.32
C ARG A 192 20.62 -17.30 -3.73
N ILE A 193 21.81 -17.13 -4.29
CA ILE A 193 22.15 -17.49 -5.66
C ILE A 193 23.10 -18.68 -5.65
N GLN A 194 22.86 -19.66 -6.51
CA GLN A 194 23.75 -20.81 -6.64
C GLN A 194 25.12 -20.36 -7.17
N PRO A 195 26.24 -20.71 -6.49
CA PRO A 195 27.58 -20.35 -6.96
C PRO A 195 27.95 -21.12 -8.23
N ASN A 196 28.77 -20.51 -9.10
CA ASN A 196 29.43 -21.23 -10.16
C ASN A 196 30.53 -22.13 -9.55
N ILE A 197 30.23 -23.42 -9.40
CA ILE A 197 31.15 -24.39 -8.80
C ILE A 197 32.32 -24.75 -9.73
N GLU A 198 32.23 -24.43 -11.02
CA GLU A 198 33.30 -24.63 -12.01
C GLU A 198 34.36 -23.52 -11.93
N ASN A 199 34.01 -22.37 -11.33
CA ASN A 199 34.92 -21.26 -11.07
C ASN A 199 34.88 -20.81 -9.60
N PRO A 200 35.44 -21.60 -8.66
CA PRO A 200 35.33 -21.33 -7.23
C PRO A 200 36.08 -20.07 -6.76
N GLU A 201 37.06 -19.58 -7.52
CA GLU A 201 37.77 -18.33 -7.20
C GLU A 201 36.93 -17.10 -7.51
N ASN A 202 36.03 -17.20 -8.50
CA ASN A 202 35.09 -16.16 -8.86
C ASN A 202 33.68 -16.75 -9.09
N PRO A 203 32.99 -17.16 -8.00
CA PRO A 203 31.74 -17.91 -8.11
C PRO A 203 30.56 -17.09 -8.62
N TYR A 204 30.69 -15.77 -8.71
CA TYR A 204 29.68 -14.84 -9.22
C TYR A 204 30.35 -13.78 -10.11
N PRO A 205 29.88 -13.57 -11.35
CA PRO A 205 30.40 -12.52 -12.23
C PRO A 205 30.33 -11.14 -11.59
N GLU A 206 31.33 -10.29 -11.88
CA GLU A 206 31.35 -8.94 -11.32
C GLU A 206 30.25 -8.05 -11.89
N SER A 207 29.89 -8.27 -13.16
CA SER A 207 28.75 -7.62 -13.82
C SER A 207 27.40 -7.94 -13.16
N LEU A 208 27.23 -9.15 -12.63
CA LEU A 208 26.04 -9.56 -11.88
C LEU A 208 25.97 -8.84 -10.54
N LYS A 209 27.06 -8.83 -9.78
CA LYS A 209 27.15 -8.13 -8.48
C LYS A 209 26.90 -6.63 -8.64
N GLU A 210 27.50 -6.02 -9.65
CA GLU A 210 27.28 -4.61 -10.00
C GLU A 210 25.82 -4.33 -10.39
N SER A 211 25.24 -5.15 -11.26
CA SER A 211 23.83 -5.00 -11.66
C SER A 211 22.87 -5.17 -10.47
N LEU A 212 23.20 -6.05 -9.53
CA LEU A 212 22.46 -6.21 -8.28
C LEU A 212 22.60 -4.95 -7.40
N ALA A 213 23.81 -4.41 -7.23
CA ALA A 213 24.01 -3.17 -6.47
C ALA A 213 23.19 -2.01 -7.03
N PHE A 214 23.17 -1.82 -8.36
CA PHE A 214 22.34 -0.79 -9.02
C PHE A 214 20.85 -0.97 -8.72
N LEU A 215 20.35 -2.21 -8.85
CA LEU A 215 18.95 -2.53 -8.55
C LEU A 215 18.63 -2.20 -7.09
N LEU A 216 19.44 -2.67 -6.14
CA LEU A 216 19.19 -2.48 -4.72
C LEU A 216 19.28 -1.00 -4.30
N ALA A 217 20.23 -0.24 -4.85
CA ALA A 217 20.33 1.20 -4.64
C ALA A 217 19.08 1.93 -5.16
N SER A 218 18.53 1.50 -6.29
CA SER A 218 17.28 2.08 -6.82
C SER A 218 16.09 1.86 -5.89
N TYR A 219 15.96 0.69 -5.25
CA TYR A 219 14.92 0.45 -4.25
C TYR A 219 15.08 1.31 -2.98
N MET A 220 16.31 1.69 -2.62
CA MET A 220 16.58 2.55 -1.46
C MET A 220 16.29 4.03 -1.71
N CYS A 221 16.47 4.49 -2.95
CA CYS A 221 16.48 5.92 -3.25
C CYS A 221 15.31 6.39 -4.10
N LYS A 222 14.59 5.50 -4.80
CA LYS A 222 13.60 5.86 -5.81
C LYS A 222 12.24 5.24 -5.52
N GLU A 223 11.19 5.95 -5.95
CA GLU A 223 9.82 5.45 -5.84
C GLU A 223 9.65 4.13 -6.61
N ASN A 224 9.02 3.16 -5.97
CA ASN A 224 8.91 1.79 -6.46
C ASN A 224 7.61 1.12 -5.99
N ASP A 225 7.35 -0.09 -6.48
CA ASP A 225 6.12 -0.84 -6.28
C ASP A 225 6.17 -1.81 -5.08
N LEU A 226 7.21 -1.74 -4.24
CA LEU A 226 7.35 -2.63 -3.09
C LEU A 226 6.19 -2.43 -2.11
N GLN A 227 5.52 -3.52 -1.75
CA GLN A 227 4.42 -3.50 -0.78
C GLN A 227 4.93 -3.60 0.67
N THR A 228 6.20 -3.31 0.92
CA THR A 228 6.86 -3.43 2.24
C THR A 228 6.78 -2.15 3.08
N TYR A 229 6.01 -1.16 2.63
CA TYR A 229 5.88 0.13 3.29
C TYR A 229 5.03 0.06 4.57
N SER A 230 5.23 1.05 5.44
CA SER A 230 4.27 1.41 6.49
C SER A 230 3.41 2.56 6.01
N GLY A 231 2.10 2.40 6.08
CA GLY A 231 1.17 3.48 5.80
C GLY A 231 0.96 4.30 7.05
N ILE A 232 1.21 5.61 7.00
CA ILE A 232 1.04 6.54 8.12
C ILE A 232 -0.02 7.56 7.74
N VAL A 233 -1.09 7.64 8.52
CA VAL A 233 -2.23 8.53 8.28
C VAL A 233 -2.29 9.57 9.38
N PHE A 234 -2.32 10.85 9.01
CA PHE A 234 -2.63 11.96 9.91
C PHE A 234 -4.07 12.41 9.68
N ALA A 235 -4.81 12.62 10.76
CA ALA A 235 -6.21 12.99 10.68
C ALA A 235 -6.61 13.87 11.86
N GLY A 236 -7.35 14.95 11.59
CA GLY A 236 -7.78 15.87 12.64
C GLY A 236 -7.90 17.30 12.18
N TYR A 237 -7.41 18.23 13.01
CA TYR A 237 -7.43 19.66 12.73
C TYR A 237 -6.13 20.33 13.21
N GLY A 238 -5.49 21.10 12.35
CA GLY A 238 -4.60 22.19 12.74
C GLY A 238 -5.38 23.43 13.20
N ASP A 239 -4.67 24.46 13.67
CA ASP A 239 -5.27 25.68 14.23
C ASP A 239 -6.14 26.44 13.21
N GLU A 240 -5.72 26.48 11.94
CA GLU A 240 -6.40 27.20 10.85
C GLU A 240 -7.41 26.34 10.09
N GLU A 241 -7.48 25.03 10.38
CA GLU A 241 -8.43 24.11 9.75
C GLU A 241 -9.76 24.10 10.52
N PHE A 242 -10.82 24.56 9.87
CA PHE A 242 -12.19 24.54 10.40
C PHE A 242 -12.92 23.23 10.12
N TYR A 243 -12.52 22.53 9.06
CA TYR A 243 -13.04 21.22 8.67
C TYR A 243 -11.95 20.16 8.90
N PRO A 244 -12.33 18.88 9.08
CA PRO A 244 -11.34 17.82 9.24
C PRO A 244 -10.38 17.80 8.05
N ALA A 245 -9.11 17.53 8.33
CA ALA A 245 -8.10 17.25 7.33
C ALA A 245 -7.55 15.84 7.52
N ILE A 246 -7.22 15.19 6.40
CA ILE A 246 -6.65 13.85 6.34
C ILE A 246 -5.52 13.87 5.33
N GLU A 247 -4.40 13.25 5.67
CA GLU A 247 -3.37 12.87 4.69
C GLU A 247 -2.71 11.54 5.06
N SER A 248 -2.37 10.75 4.04
CA SER A 248 -1.61 9.50 4.20
C SER A 248 -0.28 9.52 3.44
N HIS A 249 0.69 8.81 4.00
CA HIS A 249 2.04 8.66 3.46
C HIS A 249 2.51 7.22 3.54
N HIS A 250 3.16 6.75 2.47
CA HIS A 250 3.88 5.48 2.45
C HIS A 250 5.34 5.68 2.84
N ILE A 251 5.78 4.96 3.88
CA ILE A 251 7.12 5.05 4.44
C ILE A 251 7.84 3.70 4.30
N TYR A 252 8.95 3.68 3.55
CA TYR A 252 9.68 2.44 3.23
C TYR A 252 10.85 2.17 4.18
N GLY A 253 11.35 3.21 4.84
CA GLY A 253 12.50 3.13 5.73
C GLY A 253 13.14 4.48 6.00
N VAL A 254 14.29 4.45 6.67
CA VAL A 254 15.20 5.58 6.86
C VAL A 254 16.55 5.17 6.28
N TYR A 255 17.13 6.03 5.45
CA TYR A 255 18.47 5.86 4.90
C TYR A 255 19.19 7.20 4.86
N ASN A 256 20.48 7.22 5.22
CA ASN A 256 21.31 8.43 5.24
C ASN A 256 20.66 9.61 6.01
N GLY A 257 19.95 9.31 7.11
CA GLY A 257 19.23 10.32 7.91
C GLY A 257 17.97 10.90 7.22
N LYS A 258 17.57 10.37 6.08
CA LYS A 258 16.39 10.77 5.30
C LYS A 258 15.33 9.67 5.34
N ILE A 259 14.07 10.07 5.24
CA ILE A 259 12.96 9.12 5.19
C ILE A 259 12.70 8.76 3.73
N MET A 260 12.61 7.47 3.46
CA MET A 260 12.20 6.95 2.16
C MET A 260 10.68 7.08 2.01
N LYS A 261 10.22 8.24 1.54
CA LYS A 261 8.80 8.59 1.33
C LYS A 261 8.64 9.17 -0.08
N PRO A 262 7.61 8.78 -0.85
CA PRO A 262 7.25 9.47 -2.09
C PRO A 262 7.03 10.98 -1.91
N SER A 263 7.20 11.75 -2.99
CA SER A 263 6.93 13.20 -2.94
C SER A 263 5.43 13.49 -2.85
N SER A 264 4.60 12.65 -3.45
CA SER A 264 3.15 12.75 -3.41
C SER A 264 2.56 12.16 -2.13
N LYS A 265 1.40 12.69 -1.73
CA LYS A 265 0.55 12.06 -0.71
C LYS A 265 -0.16 10.86 -1.35
N ASP A 266 -0.41 9.83 -0.56
CA ASP A 266 -1.18 8.65 -1.02
C ASP A 266 -2.67 9.01 -1.12
N LYS A 267 -3.26 9.54 -0.04
CA LYS A 267 -4.62 10.06 0.00
C LYS A 267 -4.67 11.36 0.78
N ASP A 268 -5.52 12.28 0.34
CA ASP A 268 -5.91 13.45 1.11
C ASP A 268 -7.37 13.85 0.83
N ASN A 269 -7.92 14.72 1.67
CA ASN A 269 -9.27 15.26 1.49
C ASN A 269 -9.32 16.71 0.98
N SER A 270 -8.25 17.22 0.36
CA SER A 270 -8.15 18.63 -0.06
C SER A 270 -9.25 19.09 -1.02
N GLY A 271 -9.94 18.15 -1.69
CA GLY A 271 -11.06 18.41 -2.60
C GLY A 271 -12.46 18.07 -2.07
N SER A 272 -12.61 17.55 -0.86
CA SER A 272 -13.93 17.13 -0.36
C SER A 272 -14.13 17.37 1.14
N SER A 273 -15.31 17.88 1.50
CA SER A 273 -15.73 18.06 2.90
C SER A 273 -16.46 16.85 3.51
N ILE A 274 -16.71 15.81 2.71
CA ILE A 274 -17.53 14.64 3.06
C ILE A 274 -16.92 13.40 2.38
N GLY A 275 -16.61 12.35 3.12
CA GLY A 275 -16.03 11.16 2.51
C GLY A 275 -15.78 9.99 3.43
N ILE A 276 -15.41 8.88 2.81
CA ILE A 276 -14.96 7.65 3.45
C ILE A 276 -13.64 7.27 2.79
N PHE A 277 -12.59 7.12 3.58
CA PHE A 277 -11.28 6.67 3.12
C PHE A 277 -10.91 5.36 3.80
N PRO A 278 -11.00 4.22 3.08
CA PRO A 278 -10.30 3.01 3.47
C PRO A 278 -8.80 3.18 3.17
N PHE A 279 -7.92 2.88 4.11
CA PHE A 279 -6.47 2.89 3.90
C PHE A 279 -5.90 1.50 3.59
N ALA A 280 -6.64 0.47 3.99
CA ALA A 280 -6.37 -0.91 3.63
C ALA A 280 -7.71 -1.62 3.38
N GLN A 281 -7.68 -2.65 2.53
CA GLN A 281 -8.86 -3.48 2.21
C GLN A 281 -10.03 -2.63 1.66
N GLU A 282 -9.78 -1.98 0.53
CA GLU A 282 -10.75 -1.04 -0.04
C GLU A 282 -11.96 -1.72 -0.67
N ASP A 283 -11.82 -2.99 -1.08
CA ASP A 283 -12.83 -3.71 -1.87
C ASP A 283 -14.21 -3.75 -1.19
N GLU A 284 -14.24 -3.98 0.13
CA GLU A 284 -15.48 -4.05 0.90
C GLU A 284 -16.15 -2.69 1.02
N VAL A 285 -15.36 -1.65 1.24
CA VAL A 285 -15.86 -0.28 1.34
C VAL A 285 -16.34 0.21 -0.02
N HIS A 286 -15.61 -0.06 -1.10
CA HIS A 286 -16.03 0.23 -2.47
C HIS A 286 -17.31 -0.51 -2.82
N THR A 287 -17.43 -1.80 -2.47
CA THR A 287 -18.64 -2.59 -2.71
C THR A 287 -19.84 -2.00 -1.98
N PHE A 288 -19.67 -1.60 -0.71
CA PHE A 288 -20.71 -0.92 0.05
C PHE A 288 -21.13 0.42 -0.59
N MET A 289 -20.15 1.21 -1.05
CA MET A 289 -20.38 2.53 -1.66
C MET A 289 -21.02 2.46 -3.05
N GLN A 290 -20.58 1.52 -3.88
CA GLN A 290 -20.98 1.39 -5.28
C GLN A 290 -22.19 0.46 -5.47
N GLY A 291 -22.48 -0.39 -4.48
CA GLY A 291 -23.56 -1.38 -4.51
C GLY A 291 -23.19 -2.70 -5.18
N CYS A 292 -22.00 -2.83 -5.77
CA CYS A 292 -21.50 -4.06 -6.39
C CYS A 292 -19.98 -4.16 -6.29
N SER A 293 -19.44 -5.36 -6.41
CA SER A 293 -17.99 -5.59 -6.32
C SER A 293 -17.29 -5.39 -7.65
N GLN A 294 -16.01 -5.01 -7.61
CA GLN A 294 -15.17 -4.84 -8.81
C GLN A 294 -15.09 -6.11 -9.67
N GLY A 295 -15.10 -7.29 -9.04
CA GLY A 295 -15.14 -8.56 -9.76
C GLY A 295 -16.42 -8.76 -10.59
N ILE A 296 -17.58 -8.32 -10.07
CA ILE A 296 -18.85 -8.36 -10.82
C ILE A 296 -18.81 -7.35 -11.96
N LEU A 297 -18.32 -6.13 -11.72
CA LEU A 297 -18.20 -5.09 -12.75
C LEU A 297 -17.33 -5.57 -13.90
N LYS A 298 -16.16 -6.13 -13.59
CA LYS A 298 -15.25 -6.70 -14.60
C LYS A 298 -15.89 -7.87 -15.35
N CYS A 299 -16.60 -8.76 -14.66
CA CYS A 299 -17.32 -9.86 -15.30
C CYS A 299 -18.38 -9.36 -16.30
N VAL A 300 -19.12 -8.30 -15.94
CA VAL A 300 -20.11 -7.67 -16.83
C VAL A 300 -19.41 -7.02 -18.03
N GLU A 301 -18.34 -6.26 -17.80
CA GLU A 301 -17.54 -5.63 -18.86
C GLU A 301 -16.97 -6.67 -19.84
N ASP A 302 -16.31 -7.71 -19.33
CA ASP A 302 -15.74 -8.81 -20.13
C ASP A 302 -16.84 -9.57 -20.90
N SER A 303 -18.00 -9.78 -20.29
CA SER A 303 -19.13 -10.48 -20.92
C SER A 303 -19.77 -9.67 -22.05
N VAL A 304 -19.94 -8.36 -21.85
CA VAL A 304 -20.44 -7.44 -22.88
C VAL A 304 -19.43 -7.35 -24.02
N PHE A 305 -18.14 -7.17 -23.70
CA PHE A 305 -17.06 -7.13 -24.68
C PHE A 305 -17.01 -8.42 -25.52
N GLY A 306 -16.99 -9.58 -24.85
CA GLY A 306 -16.95 -10.87 -25.51
C GLY A 306 -18.17 -11.15 -26.38
N SER A 307 -19.36 -10.68 -25.98
CA SER A 307 -20.59 -10.83 -26.77
C SER A 307 -20.56 -10.01 -28.05
N PHE A 308 -20.07 -8.76 -28.00
CA PHE A 308 -19.91 -7.93 -29.19
C PHE A 308 -18.86 -8.48 -30.16
N GLN A 309 -17.76 -9.01 -29.65
CA GLN A 309 -16.74 -9.64 -30.50
C GLN A 309 -17.26 -10.89 -31.20
N LYS A 310 -18.05 -11.73 -30.51
CA LYS A 310 -18.72 -12.88 -31.14
C LYS A 310 -19.71 -12.43 -32.21
N LEU A 311 -20.53 -11.43 -31.92
CA LEU A 311 -21.48 -10.88 -32.89
C LEU A 311 -20.76 -10.33 -34.13
N LYS A 312 -19.66 -9.59 -33.95
CA LYS A 312 -18.81 -9.10 -35.04
C LYS A 312 -18.35 -10.27 -35.92
N MET A 313 -17.78 -11.32 -35.34
CA MET A 313 -17.28 -12.47 -36.09
C MET A 313 -18.39 -13.19 -36.87
N GLU A 314 -19.53 -13.46 -36.23
CA GLU A 314 -20.65 -14.17 -36.85
C GLU A 314 -21.27 -13.37 -37.99
N VAL A 315 -21.56 -12.08 -37.77
CA VAL A 315 -22.18 -11.22 -38.80
C VAL A 315 -21.21 -10.95 -39.94
N THR A 316 -19.93 -10.71 -39.65
CA THR A 316 -18.91 -10.55 -40.69
C THR A 316 -18.81 -11.81 -41.55
N GLY A 317 -18.80 -13.00 -40.92
CA GLY A 317 -18.78 -14.27 -41.64
C GLY A 317 -19.99 -14.46 -42.57
N LEU A 318 -21.19 -14.14 -42.10
CA LEU A 318 -22.42 -14.21 -42.89
C LEU A 318 -22.42 -13.22 -44.06
N LEU A 319 -22.04 -11.96 -43.82
CA LEU A 319 -22.00 -10.92 -44.85
C LEU A 319 -20.94 -11.21 -45.91
N SER A 320 -19.74 -11.62 -45.52
CA SER A 320 -18.69 -12.00 -46.47
C SER A 320 -19.09 -13.21 -47.33
N ALA A 321 -19.91 -14.12 -46.82
CA ALA A 321 -20.43 -15.25 -47.59
C ALA A 321 -21.55 -14.87 -48.58
N GLN A 322 -22.42 -13.93 -48.19
CA GLN A 322 -23.56 -13.49 -49.03
C GLN A 322 -23.18 -12.39 -50.04
N HIS A 323 -22.17 -11.58 -49.71
CA HIS A 323 -21.73 -10.44 -50.50
C HIS A 323 -20.19 -10.43 -50.65
N PRO A 324 -19.62 -11.27 -51.53
CA PRO A 324 -18.16 -11.37 -51.71
C PRO A 324 -17.51 -10.07 -52.21
N ASP A 325 -18.30 -9.18 -52.80
CA ASP A 325 -17.86 -7.90 -53.36
C ASP A 325 -17.53 -6.86 -52.28
N ILE A 326 -17.98 -7.08 -51.04
CA ILE A 326 -17.69 -6.19 -49.90
C ILE A 326 -16.45 -6.69 -49.19
N SER A 327 -15.47 -5.80 -49.00
CA SER A 327 -14.25 -6.12 -48.26
C SER A 327 -14.59 -6.50 -46.82
N ARG A 328 -14.13 -7.68 -46.39
CA ARG A 328 -14.22 -8.11 -44.99
C ARG A 328 -13.62 -7.08 -44.04
N TYR A 329 -12.53 -6.45 -44.44
CA TYR A 329 -11.87 -5.40 -43.67
C TYR A 329 -12.81 -4.22 -43.41
N ASP A 330 -13.58 -3.78 -44.41
CA ASP A 330 -14.49 -2.63 -44.26
C ASP A 330 -15.66 -2.97 -43.33
N ILE A 331 -16.15 -4.21 -43.37
CA ILE A 331 -17.18 -4.71 -42.44
C ILE A 331 -16.63 -4.73 -41.01
N GLU A 332 -15.44 -5.31 -40.81
CA GLU A 332 -14.80 -5.38 -39.49
C GLU A 332 -14.51 -3.99 -38.93
N ALA A 333 -14.06 -3.05 -39.76
CA ALA A 333 -13.82 -1.66 -39.37
C ALA A 333 -15.11 -0.93 -38.95
N ALA A 334 -16.23 -1.15 -39.66
CA ALA A 334 -17.53 -0.58 -39.28
C ALA A 334 -18.03 -1.13 -37.93
N PHE A 335 -17.82 -2.43 -37.68
CA PHE A 335 -18.09 -3.04 -36.38
C PHE A 335 -17.21 -2.43 -35.29
N ASP A 336 -15.90 -2.33 -35.51
CA ASP A 336 -14.97 -1.81 -34.50
C ASP A 336 -15.32 -0.38 -34.09
N ALA A 337 -15.66 0.47 -35.06
CA ALA A 337 -16.12 1.83 -34.79
C ALA A 337 -17.39 1.85 -33.93
N THR A 338 -18.37 1.00 -34.23
CA THR A 338 -19.67 0.98 -33.53
C THR A 338 -19.58 0.31 -32.14
N ILE A 339 -18.81 -0.77 -32.03
CA ILE A 339 -18.62 -1.52 -30.79
C ILE A 339 -17.92 -0.64 -29.76
N ALA A 340 -16.85 0.06 -30.15
CA ALA A 340 -16.12 0.93 -29.24
C ALA A 340 -17.03 2.02 -28.63
N THR A 341 -17.86 2.67 -29.43
CA THR A 341 -18.84 3.66 -28.94
C THR A 341 -19.88 3.02 -28.02
N THR A 342 -20.49 1.91 -28.45
CA THR A 342 -21.55 1.24 -27.68
C THR A 342 -21.03 0.73 -26.33
N GLN A 343 -19.78 0.27 -26.28
CA GLN A 343 -19.11 -0.15 -25.05
C GLN A 343 -18.91 1.03 -24.10
N GLY A 344 -18.41 2.15 -24.62
CA GLY A 344 -18.25 3.39 -23.85
C GLY A 344 -19.58 3.84 -23.22
N ASP A 345 -20.64 3.92 -24.03
CA ASP A 345 -21.98 4.34 -23.59
C ASP A 345 -22.54 3.39 -22.52
N THR A 346 -22.31 2.08 -22.66
CA THR A 346 -22.79 1.07 -21.71
C THR A 346 -22.08 1.18 -20.36
N LEU A 347 -20.75 1.33 -20.37
CA LEU A 347 -19.96 1.51 -19.16
C LEU A 347 -20.30 2.83 -18.46
N GLU A 348 -20.50 3.90 -19.21
CA GLU A 348 -20.92 5.20 -18.68
C GLU A 348 -22.31 5.10 -18.03
N ALA A 349 -23.28 4.45 -18.69
CA ALA A 349 -24.61 4.25 -18.12
C ALA A 349 -24.58 3.46 -16.81
N LEU A 350 -23.74 2.42 -16.72
CA LEU A 350 -23.53 1.63 -15.51
C LEU A 350 -22.91 2.48 -14.38
N GLN A 351 -21.86 3.23 -14.69
CA GLN A 351 -21.19 4.13 -13.73
C GLN A 351 -22.12 5.24 -13.23
N ASN A 352 -22.91 5.83 -14.12
CA ASN A 352 -23.92 6.83 -13.77
C ASN A 352 -24.99 6.24 -12.85
N HIS A 353 -25.47 5.02 -13.14
CA HIS A 353 -26.43 4.34 -12.29
C HIS A 353 -25.87 4.08 -10.88
N MET A 354 -24.64 3.56 -10.77
CA MET A 354 -23.97 3.34 -9.48
C MET A 354 -23.80 4.64 -8.69
N THR A 355 -23.37 5.70 -9.37
CA THR A 355 -23.12 7.00 -8.73
C THR A 355 -24.40 7.60 -8.17
N LEU A 356 -25.45 7.69 -8.99
CA LEU A 356 -26.72 8.32 -8.60
C LEU A 356 -27.48 7.47 -7.56
N ASN A 357 -27.47 6.14 -7.70
CA ASN A 357 -28.33 5.28 -6.89
C ASN A 357 -27.67 4.73 -5.63
N HIS A 358 -26.34 4.72 -5.54
CA HIS A 358 -25.61 4.22 -4.38
C HIS A 358 -24.71 5.30 -3.78
N VAL A 359 -23.66 5.72 -4.50
CA VAL A 359 -22.62 6.61 -3.95
C VAL A 359 -23.21 7.92 -3.42
N GLN A 360 -24.02 8.62 -4.22
CA GLN A 360 -24.62 9.88 -3.80
C GLN A 360 -25.59 9.73 -2.63
N LYS A 361 -26.34 8.62 -2.54
CA LYS A 361 -27.24 8.37 -1.41
C LYS A 361 -26.47 8.19 -0.12
N VAL A 362 -25.37 7.41 -0.15
CA VAL A 362 -24.51 7.22 1.02
C VAL A 362 -23.87 8.55 1.44
N LEU A 363 -23.30 9.31 0.49
CA LEU A 363 -22.68 10.60 0.79
C LEU A 363 -23.69 11.65 1.32
N SER A 364 -24.92 11.64 0.81
CA SER A 364 -25.99 12.53 1.29
C SER A 364 -26.34 12.25 2.75
N VAL A 365 -26.42 10.98 3.16
CA VAL A 365 -26.64 10.61 4.55
C VAL A 365 -25.42 10.99 5.40
N LEU A 366 -24.21 10.66 4.93
CA LEU A 366 -22.94 10.94 5.60
C LEU A 366 -22.78 12.43 5.94
N GLY A 367 -23.18 13.31 5.01
CA GLY A 367 -23.14 14.76 5.22
C GLY A 367 -24.00 15.28 6.38
N SER A 368 -24.97 14.49 6.83
CA SER A 368 -25.91 14.85 7.91
C SER A 368 -25.66 14.11 9.23
N LEU A 369 -24.72 13.14 9.25
CA LEU A 369 -24.44 12.33 10.43
C LEU A 369 -23.86 13.15 11.58
N ALA A 370 -24.35 12.89 12.79
CA ALA A 370 -23.74 13.43 14.01
C ALA A 370 -22.40 12.71 14.30
N LYS A 371 -21.59 13.31 15.16
CA LYS A 371 -20.27 12.80 15.56
C LYS A 371 -20.29 11.35 16.03
N VAL A 372 -21.31 10.97 16.80
CA VAL A 372 -21.49 9.60 17.31
C VAL A 372 -21.79 8.63 16.17
N ASP A 373 -22.63 9.01 15.21
CA ASP A 373 -23.01 8.18 14.07
C ASP A 373 -21.85 8.00 13.09
N LEU A 374 -20.97 9.01 12.94
CA LEU A 374 -19.72 8.85 12.20
C LEU A 374 -18.86 7.73 12.82
N GLY A 375 -18.75 7.71 14.15
CA GLY A 375 -18.05 6.66 14.89
C GLY A 375 -18.64 5.28 14.63
N TYR A 376 -19.96 5.14 14.74
CA TYR A 376 -20.64 3.87 14.46
C TYR A 376 -20.49 3.42 13.01
N MET A 377 -20.52 4.36 12.05
CA MET A 377 -20.32 4.05 10.65
C MET A 377 -18.89 3.57 10.39
N ALA A 378 -17.88 4.24 10.93
CA ALA A 378 -16.48 3.83 10.83
C ALA A 378 -16.27 2.42 11.42
N GLU A 379 -16.79 2.18 12.62
CA GLU A 379 -16.74 0.86 13.27
C GLU A 379 -17.43 -0.23 12.44
N SER A 380 -18.60 0.07 11.89
CA SER A 380 -19.39 -0.88 11.11
C SER A 380 -18.69 -1.29 9.82
N LEU A 381 -18.01 -0.35 9.14
CA LEU A 381 -17.26 -0.64 7.92
C LEU A 381 -16.04 -1.53 8.21
N VAL A 382 -15.30 -1.28 9.29
CA VAL A 382 -14.19 -2.16 9.71
C VAL A 382 -14.71 -3.55 10.09
N ASN A 383 -15.83 -3.62 10.82
CA ASN A 383 -16.49 -4.88 11.16
C ASN A 383 -16.96 -5.65 9.91
N LEU A 384 -17.48 -4.95 8.89
CA LEU A 384 -17.92 -5.57 7.63
C LEU A 384 -16.74 -6.26 6.94
N THR A 385 -15.59 -5.60 6.87
CA THR A 385 -14.35 -6.16 6.31
C THR A 385 -13.87 -7.37 7.10
N ALA A 386 -13.82 -7.27 8.43
CA ALA A 386 -13.43 -8.38 9.30
C ALA A 386 -14.39 -9.58 9.18
N PHE A 387 -15.71 -9.31 9.13
CA PHE A 387 -16.72 -10.35 9.02
C PHE A 387 -16.63 -11.09 7.68
N LYS A 388 -16.51 -10.37 6.56
CA LYS A 388 -16.40 -10.97 5.23
C LYS A 388 -15.23 -11.95 5.15
N ARG A 389 -14.06 -11.55 5.67
CA ARG A 389 -12.85 -12.41 5.69
C ARG A 389 -13.09 -13.68 6.51
N LYS A 390 -13.71 -13.56 7.69
CA LYS A 390 -14.02 -14.70 8.55
C LYS A 390 -14.96 -15.73 7.91
N VAL A 391 -15.83 -15.29 6.98
CA VAL A 391 -16.80 -16.18 6.32
C VAL A 391 -16.39 -16.57 4.89
N SER A 392 -15.29 -16.03 4.36
CA SER A 392 -14.69 -16.42 3.07
C SER A 392 -13.52 -17.38 3.29
N ASN A 393 -13.01 -18.01 2.22
CA ASN A 393 -11.79 -18.84 2.27
C ASN A 393 -10.50 -18.01 2.36
N ASP A 394 -10.61 -16.73 2.72
CA ASP A 394 -9.46 -15.84 2.85
C ASP A 394 -8.85 -15.98 4.24
N SER A 395 -7.56 -15.67 4.39
CA SER A 395 -6.92 -15.71 5.71
C SER A 395 -7.58 -14.71 6.68
N ASP A 396 -7.76 -15.13 7.94
CA ASP A 396 -8.29 -14.35 9.08
C ASP A 396 -7.35 -13.19 9.51
N SER A 397 -6.85 -12.43 8.55
CA SER A 397 -5.81 -11.41 8.73
C SER A 397 -6.37 -10.04 9.14
N VAL A 398 -7.69 -9.87 9.19
CA VAL A 398 -8.39 -8.65 9.66
C VAL A 398 -9.37 -9.05 10.75
N GLY A 399 -9.29 -8.39 11.92
CA GLY A 399 -10.20 -8.68 13.02
C GLY A 399 -9.71 -8.27 14.40
N GLY A 400 -10.28 -8.91 15.41
CA GLY A 400 -10.08 -8.54 16.82
C GLY A 400 -10.93 -7.34 17.25
N PRO A 401 -10.66 -6.79 18.45
CA PRO A 401 -11.31 -5.57 18.91
C PRO A 401 -11.03 -4.39 17.96
N ILE A 402 -12.03 -3.53 17.74
CA ILE A 402 -11.88 -2.33 16.93
C ILE A 402 -11.74 -1.13 17.87
N ASP A 403 -10.71 -0.33 17.61
CA ASP A 403 -10.56 0.99 18.23
C ASP A 403 -11.26 2.03 17.38
N VAL A 404 -11.99 2.93 18.04
CA VAL A 404 -12.78 3.98 17.40
C VAL A 404 -12.53 5.30 18.12
N ALA A 405 -12.08 6.30 17.37
CA ALA A 405 -11.95 7.67 17.84
C ALA A 405 -12.77 8.63 16.98
N VAL A 406 -13.28 9.68 17.59
CA VAL A 406 -13.94 10.78 16.90
C VAL A 406 -13.26 12.07 17.29
N LEU A 407 -12.92 12.86 16.29
CA LEU A 407 -12.32 14.17 16.44
C LEU A 407 -13.29 15.22 15.92
N SER A 408 -13.38 16.32 16.67
CA SER A 408 -14.02 17.54 16.18
C SER A 408 -13.25 18.75 16.69
N LYS A 409 -13.35 19.87 15.96
CA LYS A 409 -12.67 21.11 16.36
C LYS A 409 -13.04 21.56 17.78
N GLY A 410 -14.30 21.38 18.18
CA GLY A 410 -14.79 21.82 19.49
C GLY A 410 -14.51 20.84 20.63
N ASP A 411 -14.63 19.53 20.40
CA ASP A 411 -14.54 18.53 21.47
C ASP A 411 -13.13 17.91 21.62
N GLY A 412 -12.22 18.20 20.68
CA GLY A 412 -10.90 17.59 20.68
C GLY A 412 -10.91 16.17 20.10
N PHE A 413 -9.92 15.37 20.52
CA PHE A 413 -9.86 13.93 20.27
C PHE A 413 -10.68 13.19 21.35
N VAL A 414 -11.59 12.30 20.94
CA VAL A 414 -12.39 11.49 21.86
C VAL A 414 -12.35 10.01 21.47
N TRP A 415 -11.94 9.15 22.41
CA TRP A 415 -12.07 7.70 22.28
C TRP A 415 -13.54 7.30 22.47
N MET A 416 -14.20 6.80 21.41
CA MET A 416 -15.53 6.18 21.52
C MET A 416 -15.42 4.72 21.96
N LYS A 417 -14.42 4.00 21.43
CA LYS A 417 -14.11 2.62 21.79
C LYS A 417 -12.60 2.45 21.80
N ARG A 418 -12.08 1.89 22.90
CA ARG A 418 -10.65 1.66 23.06
C ARG A 418 -10.40 0.34 23.77
N LYS A 419 -9.62 -0.52 23.15
CA LYS A 419 -9.11 -1.74 23.77
C LYS A 419 -8.02 -1.42 24.79
N HIS A 420 -7.93 -2.26 25.80
CA HIS A 420 -6.84 -2.23 26.76
C HIS A 420 -6.30 -3.65 26.92
N TYR A 421 -4.98 -3.79 26.95
CA TYR A 421 -4.33 -5.07 27.24
C TYR A 421 -4.49 -5.51 28.71
N PHE A 422 -5.14 -4.67 29.54
CA PHE A 422 -5.32 -4.87 30.97
C PHE A 422 -6.76 -4.57 31.38
N ASP A 423 -7.15 -5.16 32.51
CA ASP A 423 -8.46 -4.92 33.12
C ASP A 423 -8.50 -3.51 33.76
N LYS A 424 -9.58 -2.78 33.46
CA LYS A 424 -9.80 -1.43 33.97
C LYS A 424 -10.00 -1.40 35.48
N GLU A 425 -10.71 -2.38 36.03
CA GLU A 425 -11.03 -2.44 37.46
C GLU A 425 -9.77 -2.65 38.30
N LEU A 426 -8.83 -3.46 37.79
CA LEU A 426 -7.54 -3.71 38.43
C LEU A 426 -6.57 -2.52 38.31
N ASN A 427 -6.76 -1.63 37.33
CA ASN A 427 -5.81 -0.57 36.98
C ASN A 427 -6.42 0.84 37.01
N TYR A 428 -7.32 1.11 37.96
CA TYR A 428 -8.03 2.39 38.07
C TYR A 428 -7.11 3.63 38.09
N GLN A 429 -5.88 3.51 38.61
CA GLN A 429 -4.93 4.62 38.63
C GLN A 429 -4.45 5.03 37.24
N PHE A 430 -4.43 4.11 36.28
CA PHE A 430 -4.07 4.43 34.89
C PHE A 430 -5.02 5.49 34.31
N PHE A 431 -6.32 5.37 34.58
CA PHE A 431 -7.37 6.29 34.11
C PHE A 431 -7.38 7.63 34.82
N LYS A 432 -6.61 7.79 35.91
CA LYS A 432 -6.47 9.04 36.65
C LYS A 432 -5.24 9.85 36.24
N ARG A 433 -4.35 9.29 35.41
CA ARG A 433 -3.15 9.99 34.90
C ARG A 433 -3.57 10.95 33.79
N LYS A 434 -3.36 12.25 33.99
CA LYS A 434 -3.51 13.26 32.93
C LYS A 434 -2.32 13.22 31.98
#